data_AF-A0A1G3B8R7-F1
#
_entry.id   AF-A0A1G3B8R7-F1
#
_cell.length_a   1.000
_cell.length_b   1.000
_cell.length_c   1.000
_cell.angle_alpha   90.00
_cell.angle_beta   90.00
_cell.angle_gamma   90.00
#
_symmetry.space_group_name_H-M   'P 1'
#
loop_
_entity.id
_entity.type
_entity.pdbx_description
1 polymer ?
#
loop_
_entity_poly.entity_id
_entity_poly.type
_entity_poly.pdbx_seq_one_letter_code
_entity_poly.pdbx_strand_id
1 'polypeptide(L)'
;MFKYRSFIIVFLLCLVCVCYVKSVLAGDKEGHLATEVSYPDMVLIPAGEFFMGEDTRYNWTFMLAYNIYDGPEHKVYLDAYYIDKYEVTNEQYRKFVEATGRRMPICWNDARFNRPNQPVVGVTWEDAVSYAK
;
A
#
# COMPACT_ATOMS: atom_id res chain seq x y z
N MET A 1 33.57 -32.26 -54.60
CA MET A 1 32.19 -32.06 -54.08
C MET A 1 32.07 -32.06 -52.55
N PHE A 2 33.08 -32.49 -51.76
CA PHE A 2 32.99 -32.56 -50.29
C PHE A 2 33.27 -31.24 -49.53
N LYS A 3 34.01 -30.29 -50.12
CA LYS A 3 34.43 -29.05 -49.44
C LYS A 3 33.27 -28.09 -49.12
N TYR A 4 32.24 -28.02 -49.97
CA TYR A 4 31.10 -27.10 -49.76
C TYR A 4 30.07 -27.59 -48.74
N ARG A 5 30.01 -28.90 -48.44
CA ARG A 5 29.04 -29.46 -47.48
C ARG A 5 29.38 -29.08 -46.03
N SER A 6 30.66 -29.02 -45.69
CA SER A 6 31.11 -28.56 -44.37
C SER A 6 30.89 -27.06 -44.16
N PHE A 7 31.08 -26.22 -45.19
CA PHE A 7 30.80 -24.78 -45.09
C PHE A 7 29.30 -24.49 -44.90
N ILE A 8 28.42 -25.25 -45.54
CA ILE A 8 26.97 -25.10 -45.37
C ILE A 8 26.53 -25.48 -43.94
N ILE A 9 27.09 -26.55 -43.36
CA ILE A 9 26.75 -26.99 -42.00
C ILE A 9 27.22 -25.97 -40.96
N VAL A 10 28.43 -25.42 -41.09
CA VAL A 10 28.95 -24.38 -40.19
C VAL A 10 28.11 -23.10 -40.30
N PHE A 11 27.71 -22.72 -41.52
CA PHE A 11 26.86 -21.55 -41.73
C PHE A 11 25.47 -21.72 -41.10
N LEU A 12 24.86 -22.90 -41.24
CA LEU A 12 23.56 -23.21 -40.62
C LEU A 12 23.66 -23.24 -39.08
N LEU A 13 24.74 -23.80 -38.52
CA LEU A 13 24.97 -23.78 -37.07
C LEU A 13 25.16 -22.35 -36.54
N CYS A 14 25.88 -21.49 -37.27
CA CYS A 14 25.99 -20.07 -36.93
C CYS A 14 24.64 -19.36 -37.00
N LEU A 15 23.82 -19.62 -38.02
CA LEU A 15 22.48 -19.04 -38.11
C LEU A 15 21.58 -19.49 -36.97
N VAL A 16 21.59 -20.77 -36.61
CA VAL A 16 20.85 -21.29 -35.45
C VAL A 16 21.33 -20.66 -34.15
N CYS A 17 22.64 -20.51 -33.97
CA CYS A 17 23.23 -19.86 -32.79
C CYS A 17 22.83 -18.38 -32.71
N VAL A 18 22.88 -17.65 -33.83
CA VAL A 18 22.45 -16.24 -33.90
C VAL A 18 20.96 -16.11 -33.62
N CYS A 19 20.12 -17.01 -34.15
CA CYS A 19 18.69 -17.02 -33.85
C CYS A 19 18.41 -17.34 -32.38
N TYR A 20 19.13 -18.30 -31.80
CA TYR A 20 18.99 -18.66 -30.39
C TYR A 20 19.41 -17.51 -29.47
N VAL A 21 20.56 -16.87 -29.74
CA VAL A 21 21.01 -15.68 -29.00
C VAL A 21 20.02 -14.54 -29.15
N LYS A 22 19.46 -14.30 -30.35
CA LYS A 22 18.39 -13.31 -30.55
C LYS A 22 17.13 -13.63 -29.75
N SER A 23 16.72 -14.89 -29.66
CA SER A 23 15.56 -15.28 -28.84
C SER A 23 15.80 -15.10 -27.34
N VAL A 24 17.02 -15.38 -26.87
CA VAL A 24 17.40 -15.15 -25.46
C VAL A 24 17.44 -13.65 -25.14
N LEU A 25 17.97 -12.82 -26.06
CA LEU A 25 17.99 -11.37 -25.89
C LEU A 25 16.64 -10.67 -26.12
N ALA A 26 15.69 -11.35 -26.76
CA ALA A 26 14.33 -10.87 -26.95
C ALA A 26 13.42 -11.19 -25.75
N GLY A 27 13.83 -12.10 -24.86
CA GLY A 27 13.15 -12.37 -23.60
C GLY A 27 13.52 -11.35 -22.55
N ASP A 28 12.92 -10.16 -22.61
CA ASP A 28 12.66 -9.24 -21.48
C ASP A 28 11.95 -7.98 -22.00
N LYS A 29 10.77 -8.17 -22.61
CA LYS A 29 9.80 -7.08 -22.89
C LYS A 29 8.37 -7.53 -22.64
N GLU A 30 8.15 -8.24 -21.55
CA GLU A 30 6.84 -8.22 -20.92
C GLU A 30 6.96 -7.26 -19.75
N GLY A 31 6.61 -5.99 -20.02
CA GLY A 31 6.21 -5.10 -18.94
C GLY A 31 5.13 -5.84 -18.18
N HIS A 32 5.46 -6.26 -16.96
CA HIS A 32 4.50 -6.81 -16.03
C HIS A 32 3.40 -5.76 -15.93
N LEU A 33 2.25 -6.04 -16.55
CA LEU A 33 1.04 -5.29 -16.28
C LEU A 33 0.84 -5.45 -14.79
N ALA A 34 1.25 -4.43 -14.04
CA ALA A 34 0.87 -4.28 -12.65
C ALA A 34 -0.64 -4.33 -12.66
N THR A 35 -1.20 -5.47 -12.26
CA THR A 35 -2.61 -5.56 -11.90
C THR A 35 -2.80 -4.43 -10.90
N GLU A 36 -3.50 -3.39 -11.32
CA GLU A 36 -3.84 -2.27 -10.46
C GLU A 36 -4.56 -2.89 -9.25
N VAL A 37 -3.87 -2.93 -8.11
CA VAL A 37 -4.44 -3.53 -6.91
C VAL A 37 -5.61 -2.65 -6.53
N SER A 38 -6.81 -3.13 -6.86
CA SER A 38 -8.05 -2.43 -6.58
C SER A 38 -8.40 -2.65 -5.12
N TYR A 39 -8.28 -1.60 -4.32
CA TYR A 39 -8.73 -1.54 -2.94
C TYR A 39 -10.08 -0.83 -2.92
N PRO A 40 -11.22 -1.54 -3.10
CA PRO A 40 -12.51 -0.91 -3.38
C PRO A 40 -13.00 0.04 -2.28
N ASP A 41 -12.54 -0.15 -1.05
CA ASP A 41 -12.90 0.67 0.12
C ASP A 41 -11.77 1.61 0.58
N MET A 42 -10.69 1.73 -0.19
CA MET A 42 -9.64 2.72 0.03
C MET A 42 -9.67 3.82 -1.02
N VAL A 43 -9.17 4.99 -0.66
CA VAL A 43 -9.04 6.14 -1.56
C VAL A 43 -7.56 6.43 -1.80
N LEU A 44 -7.20 6.67 -3.07
CA LEU A 44 -5.88 7.15 -3.44
C LEU A 44 -5.76 8.63 -3.08
N ILE A 45 -4.80 8.96 -2.23
CA ILE A 45 -4.32 10.31 -2.02
C ILE A 45 -3.12 10.52 -2.94
N PRO A 46 -3.20 11.41 -3.95
CA PRO A 46 -2.09 11.64 -4.86
C PRO A 46 -0.90 12.28 -4.13
N ALA A 47 0.30 12.04 -4.65
CA ALA A 47 1.51 12.69 -4.16
C ALA A 47 1.42 14.22 -4.32
N GLY A 48 1.95 14.97 -3.37
CA GLY A 48 1.97 16.43 -3.47
C GLY A 48 2.28 17.13 -2.16
N GLU A 49 2.35 18.46 -2.27
CA GLU A 49 2.46 19.35 -1.12
C GLU A 49 1.08 19.77 -0.62
N PHE A 50 0.93 19.84 0.70
CA PHE A 50 -0.23 20.46 1.35
C PHE A 50 0.20 21.19 2.63
N PHE A 51 -0.71 21.99 3.18
CA PHE A 51 -0.50 22.67 4.46
C PHE A 51 -1.06 21.81 5.60
N MET A 52 -0.23 21.51 6.61
CA MET A 52 -0.60 20.77 7.80
C MET A 52 -0.55 21.67 9.04
N GLY A 53 -1.56 21.55 9.91
CA GLY A 53 -1.72 22.36 11.11
C GLY A 53 -2.61 23.58 10.91
N GLU A 54 -2.84 24.35 11.98
CA GLU A 54 -3.67 25.56 11.97
C GLU A 54 -2.83 26.82 11.72
N ASP A 55 -3.36 27.82 11.00
CA ASP A 55 -2.76 29.15 10.92
C ASP A 55 -2.99 29.91 12.24
N THR A 56 -1.97 29.92 13.07
CA THR A 56 -2.03 30.45 14.45
C THR A 56 -1.85 31.97 14.51
N ARG A 57 -1.60 32.63 13.38
CA ARG A 57 -1.24 34.07 13.31
C ARG A 57 -2.34 35.01 13.78
N TYR A 58 -3.59 34.54 13.88
CA TYR A 58 -4.75 35.35 14.28
C TYR A 58 -5.61 34.74 15.39
N ASN A 59 -5.21 33.60 15.95
CA ASN A 59 -6.01 32.92 16.96
C ASN A 59 -5.53 33.31 18.37
N TRP A 60 -6.22 34.25 19.02
CA TRP A 60 -5.91 34.65 20.41
C TRP A 60 -6.03 33.49 21.40
N THR A 61 -6.83 32.45 21.06
CA THR A 61 -6.97 31.20 21.83
C THR A 61 -5.69 30.37 21.85
N PHE A 62 -4.78 30.58 20.88
CA PHE A 62 -3.46 29.94 20.85
C PHE A 62 -2.58 30.37 22.04
N MET A 63 -2.83 31.55 22.63
CA MET A 63 -2.20 31.99 23.89
C MET A 63 -2.74 31.26 25.13
N LEU A 64 -3.85 30.53 25.01
CA LEU A 64 -4.45 29.75 26.09
C LEU A 64 -4.02 28.27 26.03
N ALA A 65 -2.77 27.98 25.67
CA ALA A 65 -2.03 26.71 25.81
C ALA A 65 -2.66 25.40 25.28
N TYR A 66 -3.94 25.36 24.91
CA TYR A 66 -4.67 24.13 24.54
C TYR A 66 -4.45 23.70 23.09
N ASN A 67 -4.09 24.64 22.20
CA ASN A 67 -3.93 24.36 20.76
C ASN A 67 -2.48 24.39 20.28
N ILE A 68 -1.48 24.49 21.18
CA ILE A 68 -0.06 24.63 20.77
C ILE A 68 0.47 23.43 19.97
N TYR A 69 -0.18 22.27 20.07
CA TYR A 69 0.23 21.04 19.39
C TYR A 69 -0.31 20.91 17.96
N ASP A 70 -1.35 21.67 17.62
CA ASP A 70 -2.04 21.57 16.33
C ASP A 70 -1.52 22.59 15.30
N GLY A 71 -0.52 23.41 15.67
CA GLY A 71 0.12 24.37 14.78
C GLY A 71 1.62 24.51 15.04
N PRO A 72 2.31 25.43 14.35
CA PRO A 72 1.79 26.27 13.27
C PRO A 72 1.62 25.52 11.95
N GLU A 73 0.78 26.07 11.08
CA GLU A 73 0.66 25.66 9.68
C GLU A 73 2.04 25.64 8.99
N HIS A 74 2.35 24.53 8.33
CA HIS A 74 3.58 24.37 7.54
C HIS A 74 3.33 23.45 6.34
N LYS A 75 4.19 23.56 5.31
CA LYS A 75 4.10 22.70 4.13
C LYS A 75 4.68 21.31 4.42
N VAL A 76 3.95 20.28 4.01
CA VAL A 76 4.39 18.88 4.04
C VAL A 76 4.22 18.28 2.66
N TYR A 77 5.24 17.56 2.19
CA TYR A 77 5.16 16.73 0.99
C TYR A 77 4.96 15.27 1.39
N LEU A 78 4.00 14.59 0.77
CA LEU A 78 3.81 13.15 0.91
C LEU A 78 3.82 12.50 -0.48
N ASP A 79 4.39 11.30 -0.56
CA ASP A 79 4.20 10.42 -1.72
C ASP A 79 2.75 9.95 -1.81
N ALA A 80 2.35 9.38 -2.95
CA ALA A 80 0.99 8.87 -3.12
C ALA A 80 0.77 7.65 -2.21
N TYR A 81 -0.37 7.62 -1.52
CA TYR A 81 -0.74 6.49 -0.65
C TYR A 81 -2.24 6.24 -0.72
N TYR A 82 -2.63 5.01 -0.36
CA TYR A 82 -4.04 4.66 -0.14
C TYR A 82 -4.37 4.77 1.34
N ILE A 83 -5.58 5.23 1.66
CA ILE A 83 -6.13 5.20 3.02
C ILE A 83 -7.56 4.67 2.99
N ASP A 84 -7.96 3.93 4.02
CA ASP A 84 -9.33 3.44 4.14
C ASP A 84 -10.33 4.60 4.13
N LYS A 85 -11.44 4.41 3.42
CA LYS A 85 -12.55 5.37 3.40
C LYS A 85 -13.37 5.34 4.69
N TYR A 86 -13.41 4.20 5.37
CA TYR A 86 -14.16 3.97 6.60
C TYR A 86 -13.27 3.31 7.64
N GLU A 87 -13.57 3.52 8.92
CA GLU A 87 -12.87 2.86 10.00
C GLU A 87 -13.07 1.34 9.97
N VAL A 88 -12.08 0.60 10.51
CA VAL A 88 -12.17 -0.84 10.67
C VAL A 88 -13.36 -1.21 11.53
N THR A 89 -14.24 -2.05 10.99
CA THR A 89 -15.46 -2.50 11.67
C THR A 89 -15.19 -3.63 12.66
N ASN A 90 -16.09 -3.82 13.61
CA ASN A 90 -16.06 -4.97 14.53
C ASN A 90 -16.04 -6.31 13.78
N GLU A 91 -16.77 -6.43 12.67
CA GLU A 91 -16.75 -7.65 11.87
C GLU A 91 -15.39 -7.92 11.21
N GLN A 92 -14.75 -6.90 10.64
CA GLN A 92 -13.41 -7.04 10.08
C GLN A 92 -12.39 -7.39 11.17
N TYR A 93 -12.43 -6.71 12.30
CA TYR A 93 -11.52 -6.97 13.42
C TYR A 93 -11.72 -8.36 14.04
N ARG A 94 -12.96 -8.87 14.07
CA ARG A 94 -13.26 -10.24 14.51
C ARG A 94 -12.48 -11.27 13.70
N LYS A 95 -12.46 -11.13 12.37
CA LYS A 95 -11.72 -12.04 11.47
C LYS A 95 -10.23 -12.03 11.79
N PHE A 96 -9.66 -10.86 12.07
CA PHE A 96 -8.27 -10.73 12.49
C PHE A 96 -7.99 -11.45 13.81
N VAL A 97 -8.86 -11.28 14.81
CA VAL A 97 -8.73 -11.95 16.10
C VAL A 97 -8.82 -13.47 15.94
N GLU A 98 -9.80 -13.96 15.18
CA GLU A 98 -9.97 -15.39 14.89
C GLU A 98 -8.75 -15.98 14.17
N ALA A 99 -8.16 -15.25 13.22
CA ALA A 99 -6.99 -15.69 12.46
C ALA A 99 -5.69 -15.69 13.28
N THR A 100 -5.56 -14.78 14.25
CA THR A 100 -4.30 -14.57 15.00
C THR A 100 -4.32 -15.12 16.42
N GLY A 101 -5.50 -15.47 16.95
CA GLY A 101 -5.67 -15.87 18.35
C GLY A 101 -5.43 -14.74 19.36
N ARG A 102 -5.47 -13.47 18.92
CA ARG A 102 -5.32 -12.32 19.81
C ARG A 102 -6.50 -12.17 20.78
N ARG A 103 -6.31 -11.38 21.83
CA ARG A 103 -7.41 -11.02 22.73
C ARG A 103 -8.41 -10.11 22.01
N MET A 104 -9.67 -10.21 22.42
CA MET A 104 -10.70 -9.26 21.98
C MET A 104 -10.46 -7.85 22.59
N PRO A 105 -10.92 -6.78 21.91
CA PRO A 105 -10.86 -5.41 22.42
C PRO A 105 -11.58 -5.25 23.76
N ILE A 106 -11.20 -4.24 24.55
CA ILE A 106 -11.73 -4.01 25.91
C ILE A 106 -13.26 -3.81 25.88
N CYS A 107 -13.78 -3.15 24.85
CA CYS A 107 -15.19 -2.80 24.72
C CYS A 107 -16.04 -3.87 23.97
N TRP A 108 -15.49 -5.05 23.68
CA TRP A 108 -16.13 -6.04 22.81
C TRP A 108 -17.53 -6.50 23.27
N ASN A 109 -17.74 -6.61 24.58
CA ASN A 109 -19.02 -7.04 25.16
C ASN A 109 -19.96 -5.88 25.50
N ASP A 110 -19.60 -4.63 25.16
CA ASP A 110 -20.46 -3.47 25.36
C ASP A 110 -21.42 -3.29 24.18
N ALA A 111 -22.72 -3.42 24.44
CA ALA A 111 -23.78 -3.32 23.43
C ALA A 111 -23.82 -1.98 22.68
N ARG A 112 -23.17 -0.93 23.21
CA ARG A 112 -23.07 0.39 22.56
C ARG A 112 -22.06 0.37 21.40
N PHE A 113 -21.09 -0.54 21.44
CA PHE A 113 -19.90 -0.51 20.59
C PHE A 113 -19.65 -1.80 19.80
N ASN A 114 -20.50 -2.82 19.94
CA ASN A 114 -20.21 -4.17 19.43
C ASN A 114 -21.06 -4.60 18.22
N ARG A 115 -21.77 -3.68 17.57
CA ARG A 115 -22.52 -4.04 16.35
C ARG A 115 -21.54 -4.30 15.19
N PRO A 116 -21.84 -5.25 14.28
CA PRO A 116 -20.91 -5.67 13.24
C PRO A 116 -20.31 -4.54 12.39
N ASN A 117 -21.13 -3.58 11.98
CA ASN A 117 -20.73 -2.48 11.08
C ASN A 117 -20.32 -1.20 11.82
N GLN A 118 -20.17 -1.25 13.16
CA GLN A 118 -19.61 -0.13 13.91
C GLN A 118 -18.08 -0.19 13.89
N PRO A 119 -17.39 0.96 13.99
CA PRO A 119 -15.96 0.99 14.21
C PRO A 119 -15.58 0.21 15.47
N VAL A 120 -14.51 -0.57 15.38
CA VAL A 120 -13.94 -1.24 16.55
C VAL A 120 -13.32 -0.20 17.49
N VAL A 121 -13.58 -0.32 18.79
CA VAL A 121 -13.05 0.58 19.82
C VAL A 121 -12.45 -0.21 20.99
N GLY A 122 -11.63 0.45 21.79
CA GLY A 122 -10.92 -0.20 22.91
C GLY A 122 -9.79 -1.13 22.46
N VAL A 123 -9.23 -0.87 21.27
CA VAL A 123 -7.99 -1.46 20.75
C VAL A 123 -6.80 -0.65 21.25
N THR A 124 -5.66 -1.30 21.50
CA THR A 124 -4.42 -0.58 21.82
C THR A 124 -3.69 -0.19 20.53
N TRP A 125 -2.71 0.70 20.64
CA TRP A 125 -1.89 1.09 19.50
C TRP A 125 -1.15 -0.11 18.90
N GLU A 126 -0.63 -1.03 19.72
CA GLU A 126 0.09 -2.22 19.26
C GLU A 126 -0.83 -3.19 18.50
N ASP A 127 -2.07 -3.33 18.95
CA ASP A 127 -3.08 -4.15 18.31
C ASP A 127 -3.50 -3.53 16.97
N ALA A 128 -3.69 -2.20 16.90
CA ALA A 128 -3.98 -1.49 15.67
C ALA A 128 -2.84 -1.61 14.64
N VAL A 129 -1.59 -1.43 15.06
CA VAL A 129 -0.41 -1.64 14.21
C VAL A 129 -0.33 -3.09 13.74
N SER A 130 -0.68 -4.06 14.60
CA SER A 130 -0.64 -5.47 14.22
C SER A 130 -1.75 -5.84 13.21
N TYR A 131 -2.90 -5.17 13.27
CA TYR A 131 -3.97 -5.34 12.29
C TYR A 131 -3.59 -4.80 10.91
N ALA A 132 -2.88 -3.68 10.86
CA ALA A 132 -2.50 -2.99 9.61
C ALA A 132 -1.24 -3.53 8.92
N LYS A 133 -0.70 -4.68 9.36
CA LYS A 133 0.48 -5.33 8.77
C LYS A 133 0.10 -6.27 7.63
#